data_AF-A0A1D1YWE1-F1
#
_entry.id   AF-A0A1D1YWE1-F1
#
_cell.length_a   1.000
_cell.length_b   1.000
_cell.length_c   1.000
_cell.angle_alpha   90.00
_cell.angle_beta   90.00
_cell.angle_gamma   90.00
#
_symmetry.space_group_name_H-M   'P 1'
#
loop_
_entity.id
_entity.type
_entity.pdbx_description
1 polymer ?
#
loop_
_entity_poly.entity_id
_entity_poly.type
_entity_poly.pdbx_seq_one_letter_code
_entity_poly.pdbx_strand_id
1 'polypeptide(L)'
;MAASAVAAEEKRSLDPLIWKACAGSSVRVPAVGSLVYYFPQGYAEQASAAPDFSTASGDRSYFLCRLAGLRFLANRDTDEVYTRMSLDPRAPSPGCSSPEDYAGEGEGGVVSFAKILTPSDANNGGGFSVPRFCADSIFPPLNYRNEPPVQMLRVRDVHGAAWEFRHIYRGTPRRHLLTTGWSKFVNSKRLVAG
;
A
#
# COMPACT_ATOMS: atom_id res chain seq x y z
N MET A 1 7.76 -26.35 -14.68
CA MET A 1 7.78 -25.99 -13.24
C MET A 1 7.53 -24.50 -12.96
N ALA A 2 7.75 -23.56 -13.89
CA ALA A 2 7.51 -22.12 -13.66
C ALA A 2 6.03 -21.71 -13.48
N ALA A 3 5.09 -22.35 -14.20
CA ALA A 3 3.67 -21.99 -14.13
C ALA A 3 2.99 -22.28 -12.77
N SER A 4 3.55 -23.21 -11.98
CA SER A 4 2.99 -23.59 -10.68
C SER A 4 3.38 -22.63 -9.54
N ALA A 5 4.45 -21.84 -9.71
CA ALA A 5 4.86 -20.82 -8.74
C ALA A 5 4.00 -19.55 -8.89
N VAL A 6 3.70 -19.16 -10.13
CA VAL A 6 2.85 -17.99 -10.44
C VAL A 6 1.42 -18.18 -9.89
N ALA A 7 0.88 -19.39 -9.95
CA ALA A 7 -0.47 -19.71 -9.46
C ALA A 7 -0.57 -19.80 -7.92
N ALA A 8 0.51 -20.12 -7.23
CA ALA A 8 0.53 -20.19 -5.76
C ALA A 8 0.71 -18.80 -5.11
N GLU A 9 1.37 -17.88 -5.80
CA GLU A 9 1.73 -16.54 -5.30
C GLU A 9 0.62 -15.47 -5.44
N GLU A 10 -0.38 -15.69 -6.31
CA GLU A 10 -1.56 -14.80 -6.46
C GLU A 10 -2.57 -14.83 -5.29
N LYS A 11 -2.32 -15.65 -4.26
CA LYS A 11 -3.30 -15.93 -3.19
C LYS A 11 -3.34 -14.91 -2.07
N ARG A 12 -2.35 -14.02 -1.94
CA ARG A 12 -2.28 -13.07 -0.82
C ARG A 12 -2.66 -11.67 -1.28
N SER A 13 -3.94 -11.32 -1.10
CA SER A 13 -4.37 -9.94 -1.17
C SER A 13 -3.88 -9.17 0.06
N LEU A 14 -3.47 -7.93 -0.15
CA LEU A 14 -3.18 -6.99 0.92
C LEU A 14 -4.45 -6.61 1.68
N ASP A 15 -4.29 -6.29 2.96
CA ASP A 15 -5.33 -5.64 3.73
C ASP A 15 -5.69 -4.29 3.06
N PRO A 16 -6.97 -3.99 2.78
CA PRO A 16 -7.37 -2.77 2.08
C PRO A 16 -6.91 -1.49 2.78
N LEU A 17 -6.87 -1.45 4.12
CA LEU A 17 -6.46 -0.27 4.88
C LEU A 17 -4.94 -0.06 4.77
N ILE A 18 -4.16 -1.13 4.83
CA ILE A 18 -2.69 -1.07 4.63
C ILE A 18 -2.39 -0.67 3.18
N TRP A 19 -3.06 -1.28 2.21
CA TRP A 19 -2.89 -0.94 0.79
C TRP A 19 -3.21 0.55 0.54
N LYS A 20 -4.30 1.04 1.13
CA LYS A 20 -4.73 2.44 1.03
C LYS A 20 -3.70 3.39 1.64
N ALA A 21 -3.11 3.04 2.77
CA ALA A 21 -2.06 3.83 3.40
C ALA A 21 -0.80 3.96 2.49
N CYS A 22 -0.47 2.92 1.73
CA CYS A 22 0.61 2.95 0.74
C CYS A 22 0.23 3.69 -0.56
N ALA A 23 -1.00 3.52 -1.04
CA ALA A 23 -1.47 4.12 -2.29
C ALA A 23 -1.68 5.64 -2.17
N GLY A 24 -1.89 6.15 -0.96
CA GLY A 24 -2.08 7.57 -0.68
C GLY A 24 -3.55 7.98 -0.54
N SER A 25 -3.78 9.12 0.10
CA SER A 25 -5.11 9.61 0.46
C SER A 25 -5.98 9.97 -0.74
N SER A 26 -5.38 10.37 -1.86
CA SER A 26 -6.07 10.77 -3.09
C SER A 26 -6.68 9.62 -3.88
N VAL A 27 -6.21 8.38 -3.68
CA VAL A 27 -6.66 7.21 -4.44
C VAL A 27 -8.07 6.81 -4.00
N ARG A 28 -9.00 6.56 -4.91
CA ARG A 28 -10.32 6.00 -4.60
C ARG A 28 -10.52 4.71 -5.37
N VAL A 29 -11.00 3.68 -4.68
CA VAL A 29 -11.23 2.36 -5.29
C VAL A 29 -12.72 2.03 -5.15
N PRO A 30 -13.43 1.73 -6.26
CA PRO A 30 -14.84 1.41 -6.21
C PRO A 30 -15.10 0.08 -5.48
N ALA A 31 -16.27 -0.03 -4.84
CA ALA A 31 -16.69 -1.26 -4.17
C ALA A 31 -17.07 -2.36 -5.18
N VAL A 32 -16.78 -3.62 -4.84
CA VAL A 32 -17.22 -4.77 -5.65
C VAL A 32 -18.74 -4.74 -5.77
N GLY A 33 -19.24 -4.92 -6.98
CA GLY A 33 -20.65 -4.87 -7.32
C GLY A 33 -21.15 -3.53 -7.83
N SER A 34 -20.38 -2.44 -7.69
CA SER A 34 -20.74 -1.12 -8.21
C SER A 34 -20.70 -1.07 -9.74
N LEU A 35 -21.41 -0.09 -10.30
CA LEU A 35 -21.33 0.26 -11.72
C LEU A 35 -20.22 1.30 -11.92
N VAL A 36 -19.35 1.05 -12.89
CA VAL A 36 -18.19 1.89 -13.21
C VAL A 36 -18.10 2.09 -14.71
N TYR A 37 -17.61 3.25 -15.12
CA TYR A 37 -17.22 3.50 -16.51
C TYR A 37 -15.74 3.17 -16.71
N TYR A 38 -15.46 2.26 -17.65
CA TYR A 38 -14.11 1.94 -18.10
C TYR A 38 -13.77 2.75 -19.35
N PHE A 39 -12.66 3.48 -19.29
CA PHE A 39 -12.15 4.31 -20.39
C PHE A 39 -10.87 3.67 -20.96
N PRO A 40 -10.92 3.03 -22.14
CA PRO A 40 -9.75 2.40 -22.75
C PRO A 40 -8.59 3.37 -22.95
N GLN A 41 -8.87 4.63 -23.30
CA GLN A 41 -7.85 5.66 -23.45
C GLN A 41 -7.10 5.91 -22.14
N GLY A 42 -7.81 6.10 -21.02
CA GLY A 42 -7.17 6.30 -19.72
C GLY A 42 -6.35 5.08 -19.27
N TYR A 43 -6.80 3.86 -19.62
CA TYR A 43 -6.00 2.65 -19.41
C TYR A 43 -4.72 2.65 -20.25
N ALA A 44 -4.80 3.04 -21.53
CA ALA A 44 -3.62 3.15 -22.40
C ALA A 44 -2.63 4.22 -21.91
N GLU A 45 -3.11 5.32 -21.34
CA GLU A 45 -2.27 6.38 -20.75
C GLU A 45 -1.53 5.92 -19.48
N GLN A 46 -2.12 5.01 -18.70
CA GLN A 46 -1.53 4.46 -17.48
C GLN A 46 -0.62 3.23 -17.74
N ALA A 47 -0.91 2.45 -18.76
CA ALA A 47 -0.26 1.16 -18.99
C ALA A 47 1.24 1.32 -19.32
N SER A 48 2.07 0.44 -18.75
CA SER A 48 3.52 0.40 -19.03
C SER A 48 3.85 -0.12 -20.44
N ALA A 49 2.91 -0.81 -21.08
CA ALA A 49 2.99 -1.29 -22.45
C ALA A 49 1.65 -1.06 -23.15
N ALA A 50 1.69 -0.81 -24.46
CA ALA A 50 0.49 -0.57 -25.25
C ALA A 50 -0.48 -1.76 -25.12
N PRO A 51 -1.67 -1.55 -24.55
CA PRO A 51 -2.65 -2.62 -24.39
C PRO A 51 -3.22 -3.04 -25.76
N ASP A 52 -3.47 -4.33 -25.90
CA ASP A 52 -4.12 -4.87 -27.09
C ASP A 52 -5.63 -4.64 -27.01
N PHE A 53 -6.15 -3.78 -27.90
CA PHE A 53 -7.57 -3.50 -28.04
C PHE A 53 -8.22 -4.23 -29.22
N SER A 54 -7.53 -5.18 -29.86
CA SER A 54 -8.06 -5.91 -31.02
C SER A 54 -9.40 -6.61 -30.75
N THR A 55 -9.63 -7.05 -29.52
CA THR A 55 -10.88 -7.68 -29.08
C THR A 55 -11.95 -6.69 -28.60
N ALA A 56 -11.58 -5.43 -28.35
CA ALA A 56 -12.50 -4.36 -27.97
C ALA A 56 -13.13 -3.80 -29.26
N SER A 57 -14.09 -4.54 -29.82
CA SER A 57 -14.78 -4.16 -31.05
C SER A 57 -15.60 -2.88 -30.85
N GLY A 58 -15.05 -1.74 -31.27
CA GLY A 58 -15.82 -0.52 -31.51
C GLY A 58 -15.11 0.78 -31.17
N ASP A 59 -15.49 1.85 -31.88
CA ASP A 59 -15.10 3.25 -31.69
C ASP A 59 -15.69 3.86 -30.39
N ARG A 60 -15.83 3.06 -29.33
CA ARG A 60 -16.45 3.48 -28.06
C ARG A 60 -15.39 4.05 -27.14
N SER A 61 -15.57 5.31 -26.74
CA SER A 61 -14.67 5.98 -25.77
C SER A 61 -14.81 5.45 -24.33
N TYR A 62 -15.90 4.74 -24.01
CA TYR A 62 -16.14 4.16 -22.69
C TYR A 62 -17.06 2.93 -22.70
N PHE A 63 -16.98 2.14 -21.63
CA PHE A 63 -17.83 0.97 -21.36
C PHE A 63 -18.43 1.05 -19.97
N LEU A 64 -19.75 0.89 -19.85
CA LEU A 64 -20.40 0.70 -18.55
C LEU A 64 -20.22 -0.76 -18.12
N CYS A 65 -19.59 -0.96 -16.97
CA CYS A 65 -19.28 -2.29 -16.44
C CYS A 65 -19.73 -2.40 -14.98
N ARG A 66 -20.03 -3.62 -14.54
CA ARG A 66 -20.11 -3.95 -13.11
C ARG A 66 -18.75 -4.43 -12.62
N LEU A 67 -18.28 -3.93 -11.49
CA LEU A 67 -17.05 -4.42 -10.87
C LEU A 67 -17.31 -5.82 -10.26
N ALA A 68 -16.88 -6.88 -10.94
CA ALA A 68 -17.11 -8.26 -10.53
C ALA A 68 -16.10 -8.75 -9.48
N GLY A 69 -14.90 -8.17 -9.46
CA GLY A 69 -13.87 -8.56 -8.50
C GLY A 69 -12.79 -7.50 -8.34
N LEU A 70 -12.23 -7.43 -7.14
CA LEU A 70 -11.19 -6.48 -6.77
C LEU A 70 -10.14 -7.20 -5.91
N ARG A 71 -8.87 -6.99 -6.23
CA ARG A 71 -7.74 -7.46 -5.42
C ARG A 71 -6.74 -6.33 -5.19
N PHE A 72 -6.27 -6.22 -3.96
CA PHE A 72 -5.20 -5.31 -3.53
C PHE A 72 -3.87 -6.05 -3.55
N LEU A 73 -2.91 -5.57 -4.32
CA LEU A 73 -1.66 -6.26 -4.63
C LEU A 73 -0.47 -5.29 -4.53
N ALA A 74 0.74 -5.83 -4.47
CA ALA A 74 1.99 -5.08 -4.56
C ALA A 74 2.96 -5.79 -5.49
N ASN A 75 3.73 -5.02 -6.27
CA ASN A 75 4.81 -5.54 -7.09
C ASN A 75 5.94 -6.02 -6.18
N ARG A 76 6.46 -7.23 -6.43
CA ARG A 76 7.44 -7.89 -5.56
C ARG A 76 8.83 -7.28 -5.63
N ASP A 77 9.16 -6.66 -6.75
CA ASP A 77 10.49 -6.11 -7.00
C ASP A 77 10.54 -4.62 -6.65
N THR A 78 9.43 -3.90 -6.81
CA THR A 78 9.36 -2.44 -6.63
C THR A 78 8.57 -1.98 -5.40
N ASP A 79 7.86 -2.88 -4.71
CA ASP A 79 6.88 -2.58 -3.66
C ASP A 79 5.71 -1.67 -4.11
N GLU A 80 5.59 -1.39 -5.41
CA GLU A 80 4.52 -0.56 -5.96
C GLU A 80 3.16 -1.24 -5.76
N VAL A 81 2.25 -0.54 -5.06
CA VAL A 81 0.91 -1.05 -4.77
C VAL A 81 -0.01 -0.82 -5.97
N TYR A 82 -0.76 -1.85 -6.36
CA TYR A 82 -1.72 -1.77 -7.46
C TYR A 82 -2.98 -2.58 -7.14
N THR A 83 -4.05 -2.33 -7.89
CA THR A 83 -5.28 -3.13 -7.80
C THR A 83 -5.48 -3.93 -9.07
N ARG A 84 -6.05 -5.13 -8.94
CA ARG A 84 -6.55 -5.90 -10.07
C ARG A 84 -8.07 -5.90 -10.03
N MET A 85 -8.67 -5.24 -11.01
CA MET A 85 -10.11 -5.14 -11.19
C MET A 85 -10.58 -6.13 -12.27
N SER A 86 -11.68 -6.82 -12.00
CA SER A 86 -12.39 -7.64 -12.99
C SER A 86 -13.71 -6.95 -13.30
N LEU A 87 -13.89 -6.60 -14.57
CA LEU A 87 -15.04 -5.84 -15.04
C LEU A 87 -15.94 -6.73 -15.88
N ASP A 88 -17.24 -6.67 -15.61
CA ASP A 88 -18.27 -7.37 -16.36
C ASP A 88 -19.06 -6.34 -17.21
N PRO A 89 -18.92 -6.35 -18.55
CA PRO A 89 -19.58 -5.39 -19.43
C PRO A 89 -21.07 -5.70 -19.70
N ARG A 90 -21.65 -6.74 -19.06
CA ARG A 90 -23.05 -7.13 -19.28
C ARG A 90 -24.02 -6.08 -18.72
N ALA A 91 -25.10 -5.85 -19.48
CA ALA A 91 -26.14 -4.88 -19.14
C ALA A 91 -26.71 -5.11 -17.72
N PRO A 92 -26.95 -4.06 -16.93
CA PRO A 92 -27.60 -4.22 -15.64
C PRO A 92 -28.98 -4.85 -15.87
N SER A 93 -29.22 -6.02 -15.30
CA SER A 93 -30.56 -6.59 -15.25
C SER A 93 -31.49 -5.55 -14.57
N PRO A 94 -32.65 -5.19 -15.16
CA PRO A 94 -33.59 -4.27 -14.53
C PRO A 94 -34.03 -4.89 -13.20
N GLY A 95 -33.57 -4.32 -12.09
CA GLY A 95 -33.76 -4.86 -10.74
C GLY A 95 -32.49 -4.90 -9.87
N CYS A 96 -31.30 -4.65 -10.43
CA CYS A 96 -30.11 -4.49 -9.60
C CYS A 96 -30.06 -3.07 -9.06
N SER A 97 -30.68 -2.87 -7.90
CA SER A 97 -30.47 -1.68 -7.06
C SER A 97 -28.98 -1.38 -6.98
N SER A 98 -28.61 -0.12 -7.21
CA SER A 98 -27.28 0.40 -6.89
C SER A 98 -26.95 -0.06 -5.48
N PRO A 99 -25.81 -0.72 -5.23
CA PRO A 99 -25.28 -0.70 -3.88
C PRO A 99 -25.14 0.79 -3.56
N GLU A 100 -25.90 1.25 -2.58
CA GLU A 100 -25.66 2.52 -1.92
C GLU A 100 -24.15 2.63 -1.69
N ASP A 101 -23.59 3.83 -1.89
CA ASP A 101 -22.20 4.10 -1.61
C ASP A 101 -21.89 3.60 -0.19
N TYR A 102 -21.39 2.38 -0.08
CA TYR A 102 -20.76 1.88 1.13
C TYR A 102 -19.44 2.63 1.19
N ALA A 103 -19.52 3.88 1.62
CA ALA A 103 -18.53 4.53 2.46
C ALA A 103 -18.43 3.69 3.74
N GLY A 104 -17.85 2.49 3.60
CA GLY A 104 -17.34 1.73 4.72
C GLY A 104 -16.08 2.43 5.20
N GLU A 105 -16.23 3.64 5.72
CA GLU A 105 -15.36 4.12 6.79
C GLU A 105 -15.68 3.26 8.01
N GLY A 106 -15.21 2.01 7.98
CA GLY A 106 -15.21 1.17 9.17
C GLY A 106 -14.41 1.91 10.23
N GLU A 107 -15.03 2.10 11.39
CA GLU A 107 -14.48 2.66 12.64
C GLU A 107 -13.32 1.83 13.24
N GLY A 108 -12.38 1.40 12.40
CA GLY A 108 -11.14 0.71 12.74
C GLY A 108 -9.98 1.24 11.91
N GLY A 109 -9.87 2.57 11.81
CA GLY A 109 -8.88 3.24 10.96
C GLY A 109 -7.44 2.85 11.34
N VAL A 110 -6.64 2.49 10.34
CA VAL A 110 -5.20 2.34 10.51
C VAL A 110 -4.58 3.73 10.66
N VAL A 111 -3.92 3.98 11.79
CA VAL A 111 -3.11 5.20 11.95
C VAL A 111 -1.82 5.03 11.16
N SER A 112 -1.68 5.80 10.09
CA SER A 112 -0.50 5.77 9.21
C SER A 112 0.19 7.13 9.16
N PHE A 113 1.50 7.11 8.94
CA PHE A 113 2.29 8.32 8.74
C PHE A 113 3.27 8.11 7.59
N ALA A 114 3.30 9.08 6.66
CA ALA A 114 4.26 9.11 5.57
C ALA A 114 5.36 10.12 5.88
N LYS A 115 6.62 9.72 5.71
CA LYS A 115 7.79 10.59 5.85
C LYS A 115 8.67 10.47 4.61
N ILE A 116 8.96 11.60 3.99
CA ILE A 116 10.02 11.77 2.98
C ILE A 116 11.36 11.50 3.65
N LEU A 117 12.16 10.58 3.10
CA LEU A 117 13.44 10.22 3.71
C LEU A 117 14.46 11.33 3.50
N THR A 118 15.09 11.76 4.59
CA THR A 118 16.20 12.73 4.50
C THR A 118 17.51 12.00 4.15
N PRO A 119 18.54 12.70 3.64
CA PRO A 119 19.85 12.10 3.37
C PRO A 119 20.46 11.38 4.59
N SER A 120 20.20 11.83 5.82
CA SER A 120 20.68 11.16 7.03
C SER A 120 19.89 9.90 7.40
N ASP A 121 18.62 9.81 6.98
CA ASP A 121 17.83 8.59 7.13
C ASP A 121 18.29 7.52 6.12
N ALA A 122 18.65 7.91 4.90
CA ALA A 122 19.03 6.98 3.83
C ALA A 122 20.53 6.64 3.77
N ASN A 123 21.35 7.14 4.70
CA ASN A 123 22.79 6.86 4.68
C ASN A 123 23.13 5.48 5.26
N ASN A 124 24.24 4.90 4.77
CA ASN A 124 24.77 3.65 5.31
C ASN A 124 25.45 3.92 6.66
N GLY A 125 24.72 3.69 7.76
CA GLY A 125 25.22 3.79 9.13
C GLY A 125 24.39 4.68 10.07
N GLY A 126 23.42 5.43 9.52
CA GLY A 126 22.47 6.24 10.28
C GLY A 126 21.21 5.46 10.69
N GLY A 127 20.43 6.10 11.57
CA GLY A 127 19.10 5.64 11.96
C GLY A 127 18.02 6.52 11.37
N PHE A 128 16.79 6.03 11.36
CA PHE A 128 15.62 6.79 10.94
C PHE A 128 15.13 7.70 12.07
N SER A 129 15.00 9.00 11.80
CA SER A 129 14.42 9.94 12.75
C SER A 129 12.89 9.92 12.68
N VAL A 130 12.23 9.46 13.74
CA VAL A 130 10.77 9.36 13.79
C VAL A 130 10.21 10.67 14.35
N PRO A 131 9.28 11.36 13.65
CA PRO A 131 8.59 12.51 14.20
C PRO A 131 7.84 12.13 15.48
N ARG A 132 7.87 13.01 16.49
CA ARG A 132 7.35 12.69 17.83
C ARG A 132 5.89 12.24 17.82
N PHE A 133 5.03 13.00 17.13
CA PHE A 133 3.62 12.66 16.97
C PHE A 133 3.39 11.25 16.39
N CYS A 134 4.22 10.84 15.42
CA CYS A 134 4.16 9.52 14.81
C CYS A 134 4.55 8.43 15.81
N ALA A 135 5.65 8.62 16.55
CA ALA A 135 6.10 7.65 17.54
C ALA A 135 5.06 7.44 18.66
N ASP A 136 4.44 8.53 19.14
CA ASP A 136 3.45 8.49 20.21
C ASP A 136 2.10 7.90 19.76
N SER A 137 1.76 7.99 18.47
CA SER A 137 0.47 7.53 17.94
C SER A 137 0.48 6.11 17.36
N ILE A 138 1.63 5.65 16.83
CA ILE A 138 1.72 4.41 16.05
C ILE A 138 2.44 3.29 16.83
N PHE A 139 3.48 3.63 17.59
CA PHE A 139 4.29 2.60 18.26
C PHE A 139 3.71 2.26 19.64
N PRO A 140 3.93 1.01 20.12
CA PRO A 140 3.71 0.71 21.53
C PRO A 140 4.49 1.69 22.42
N PRO A 141 3.96 2.09 23.58
CA PRO A 141 4.60 3.08 24.43
C PRO A 141 5.93 2.57 24.98
N LEU A 142 6.94 3.43 24.98
CA LEU A 142 8.23 3.13 25.61
C LEU A 142 8.10 3.12 27.14
N ASN A 143 8.89 2.27 27.80
CA ASN A 143 9.10 2.39 29.23
C ASN A 143 10.15 3.49 29.53
N TYR A 144 9.67 4.69 29.88
CA TYR A 144 10.51 5.85 30.19
C TYR A 144 11.26 5.77 31.52
N ARG A 145 11.07 4.71 32.32
CA ARG A 145 11.89 4.44 33.52
C ARG A 145 13.29 3.92 33.16
N ASN A 146 13.47 3.42 31.94
CA ASN A 146 14.76 2.93 31.46
C ASN A 146 15.62 4.10 30.93
N GLU A 147 16.94 3.98 31.03
CA GLU A 147 17.87 4.97 30.47
C GLU A 147 18.93 4.30 29.56
N PRO A 148 18.85 4.47 28.23
CA PRO A 148 17.78 5.14 27.48
C PRO A 148 16.51 4.25 27.33
N PRO A 149 15.31 4.85 27.15
CA PRO A 149 14.10 4.10 26.81
C PRO A 149 14.24 3.43 25.43
N VAL A 150 14.01 2.11 25.39
CA VAL A 150 14.20 1.28 24.20
C VAL A 150 13.16 0.16 24.10
N GLN A 151 12.79 -0.23 22.88
CA GLN A 151 12.02 -1.43 22.59
C GLN A 151 12.40 -2.00 21.21
N MET A 152 12.07 -3.28 20.98
CA MET A 152 12.14 -3.90 19.66
C MET A 152 10.77 -3.88 19.00
N LEU A 153 10.68 -3.31 17.81
CA LEU A 153 9.49 -3.31 16.99
C LEU A 153 9.62 -4.39 15.92
N ARG A 154 8.55 -5.15 15.71
CA ARG A 154 8.44 -6.11 14.61
C ARG A 154 7.32 -5.66 13.68
N VAL A 155 7.68 -5.24 12.47
CA VAL A 155 6.78 -4.70 11.45
C VAL A 155 6.73 -5.67 10.27
N ARG A 156 5.59 -5.75 9.56
CA ARG A 156 5.50 -6.51 8.31
C ARG A 156 5.37 -5.56 7.13
N ASP A 157 6.07 -5.86 6.04
CA ASP A 157 5.91 -5.11 4.79
C ASP A 157 4.70 -5.59 3.98
N VAL A 158 4.50 -4.99 2.80
CA VAL A 158 3.40 -5.30 1.88
C VAL A 158 3.42 -6.74 1.33
N HIS A 159 4.52 -7.48 1.52
CA HIS A 159 4.64 -8.88 1.13
C HIS A 159 4.50 -9.83 2.32
N GLY A 160 4.30 -9.28 3.52
CA GLY A 160 4.22 -10.01 4.78
C GLY A 160 5.58 -10.40 5.36
N ALA A 161 6.70 -9.91 4.80
CA ALA A 161 8.03 -10.14 5.35
C ALA A 161 8.20 -9.34 6.64
N ALA A 162 8.73 -9.98 7.68
CA ALA A 162 8.93 -9.36 8.98
C ALA A 162 10.26 -8.62 9.05
N TRP A 163 10.22 -7.38 9.53
CA TRP A 163 11.34 -6.49 9.75
C TRP A 163 11.39 -6.12 11.23
N GLU A 164 12.58 -6.20 11.82
CA GLU A 164 12.80 -5.84 13.22
C GLU A 164 13.62 -4.57 13.32
N PHE A 165 13.13 -3.63 14.14
CA PHE A 165 13.76 -2.34 14.35
C PHE A 165 13.95 -2.08 15.83
N ARG A 166 15.14 -1.60 16.21
CA ARG A 166 15.37 -1.06 17.55
C ARG A 166 14.90 0.39 17.62
N HIS A 167 13.75 0.60 18.27
CA HIS A 167 13.23 1.92 18.59
C HIS A 167 13.83 2.43 19.91
N ILE A 168 14.47 3.60 19.87
CA ILE A 168 15.13 4.22 21.02
C ILE A 168 14.77 5.71 21.11
N TYR A 169 14.56 6.21 22.33
CA TYR A 169 14.39 7.62 22.62
C TYR A 169 15.66 8.17 23.29
N ARG A 170 16.46 8.97 22.58
CA ARG A 170 17.78 9.44 23.06
C ARG A 170 18.22 10.76 22.41
N GLY A 171 19.39 11.26 22.82
CA GLY A 171 20.03 12.45 22.26
C GLY A 171 19.67 13.74 23.01
N THR A 172 20.26 14.85 22.57
CA THR A 172 20.05 16.19 23.16
C THR A 172 19.80 17.20 22.03
N PRO A 173 18.55 17.71 21.86
CA PRO A 173 17.32 17.27 22.55
C PRO A 173 16.95 15.81 22.23
N ARG A 174 16.17 15.18 23.11
CA ARG A 174 15.75 13.77 22.95
C ARG A 174 14.81 13.59 21.75
N ARG A 175 15.04 12.54 20.96
CA ARG A 175 14.30 12.23 19.72
C ARG A 175 14.05 10.72 19.62
N HIS A 176 12.99 10.33 18.92
CA HIS A 176 12.70 8.94 18.58
C HIS A 176 13.51 8.52 17.36
N LEU A 177 14.17 7.37 17.44
CA LEU A 177 15.02 6.83 16.38
C LEU A 177 14.71 5.35 16.15
N LEU A 178 14.66 4.90 14.90
CA LEU A 178 14.88 3.49 14.56
C LEU A 178 16.36 3.31 14.21
N THR A 179 17.04 2.41 14.91
CA THR A 179 18.49 2.21 14.78
C THR A 179 18.80 0.85 14.17
N THR A 180 19.12 -0.16 14.99
CA THR A 180 19.36 -1.53 14.52
C THR A 180 18.20 -2.00 13.64
N GLY A 181 18.53 -2.60 12.49
CA GLY A 181 17.56 -3.07 11.49
C GLY A 181 17.25 -2.06 10.38
N TRP A 182 17.38 -0.75 10.65
CA TRP A 182 17.03 0.29 9.69
C TRP A 182 17.89 0.25 8.41
N SER A 183 19.22 0.25 8.53
CA SER A 183 20.09 0.22 7.34
C SER A 183 19.92 -1.05 6.51
N LYS A 184 19.57 -2.19 7.13
CA LYS A 184 19.23 -3.42 6.41
C LYS A 184 17.96 -3.25 5.59
N PHE A 185 16.94 -2.61 6.16
CA PHE A 185 15.70 -2.29 5.47
C PHE A 185 15.93 -1.35 4.29
N VAL A 186 16.63 -0.23 4.50
CA VAL A 186 16.99 0.73 3.44
C VAL A 186 17.70 0.05 2.28
N ASN A 187 18.73 -0.76 2.56
CA ASN A 187 19.48 -1.45 1.52
C ASN A 187 18.65 -2.51 0.80
N SER A 188 17.84 -3.28 1.53
CA SER A 188 17.00 -4.32 0.91
C SER A 188 15.88 -3.74 0.05
N LYS A 189 15.31 -2.60 0.46
CA LYS A 189 14.23 -1.90 -0.25
C LYS A 189 14.76 -0.87 -1.24
N ARG A 190 16.09 -0.74 -1.38
CA ARG A 190 16.79 0.19 -2.27
C ARG A 190 16.30 1.64 -2.10
N LEU A 191 16.02 2.02 -0.86
CA LEU A 191 15.48 3.35 -0.55
C LEU A 191 16.58 4.41 -0.69
N VAL A 192 16.19 5.58 -1.18
CA VAL A 192 17.04 6.76 -1.32
C VAL A 192 16.37 7.94 -0.61
N ALA A 193 17.11 9.04 -0.42
CA ALA A 193 16.50 10.28 0.06
C ALA A 193 15.56 10.84 -1.02
N GLY A 194 14.35 11.22 -0.62
CA GLY A 194 13.26 11.63 -1.51
C GLY A 194 11.89 11.25 -1.01
#